data_AF-Q8I8T4-F1
#
_entry.id   AF-Q8I8T4-F1
#
_cell.length_a   1.000
_cell.length_b   1.000
_cell.length_c   1.000
_cell.angle_alpha   90.00
_cell.angle_beta   90.00
_cell.angle_gamma   90.00
#
_symmetry.space_group_name_H-M   'P 1'
#
loop_
_entity.id
_entity.type
_entity.pdbx_description
1 polymer ?
#
loop_
_entity_poly.entity_id
_entity_poly.type
_entity_poly.pdbx_seq_one_letter_code
_entity_poly.pdbx_strand_id
1 'polypeptide(L)'
;MKSFQIATLTVLLVLLAGTASAKKASTIFGMPLQQDPVPATSTFIVSDFLQFLQTAVTCFNKLRIPEERFPLYLAGVFPNCPETQCFVRCLSANLNLYCDETGSDIDRHYLQYGLGQDYNCFRQKAEQCLAANTSPCNDPCEAAYKQELCFLDEFRKYVDSNMNSLIAAVAVEKAEQNPVYYNMLAHN
;
A
#
# COMPACT_ATOMS: atom_id res chain seq x y z
N MET A 1 28.97 27.42 55.63
CA MET A 1 30.25 26.79 56.01
C MET A 1 30.06 25.93 57.26
N LYS A 2 29.97 24.60 57.11
CA LYS A 2 30.61 23.55 57.93
C LYS A 2 30.09 22.17 57.48
N SER A 3 30.97 21.18 57.62
CA SER A 3 31.16 19.99 56.79
C SER A 3 30.66 18.69 57.44
N PHE A 4 30.16 17.78 56.60
CA PHE A 4 30.32 16.30 56.54
C PHE A 4 30.51 15.41 57.80
N GLN A 5 29.67 14.36 57.88
CA GLN A 5 30.00 12.93 58.17
C GLN A 5 28.89 12.08 57.48
N ILE A 6 29.10 11.48 56.30
CA ILE A 6 29.52 10.09 56.02
C ILE A 6 28.77 9.01 56.84
N ALA A 7 27.84 8.29 56.20
CA ALA A 7 27.47 6.93 56.58
C ALA A 7 27.12 6.11 55.31
N THR A 8 27.77 4.96 55.25
CA THR A 8 28.01 3.98 54.20
C THR A 8 26.79 3.13 53.75
N LEU A 9 26.84 2.70 52.48
CA LEU A 9 26.40 1.43 51.83
C LEU A 9 25.20 0.67 52.43
N THR A 10 24.18 0.32 51.66
CA THR A 10 24.25 -0.85 50.74
C THR A 10 23.35 -0.69 49.49
N VAL A 11 23.94 -1.00 48.34
CA VAL A 11 23.26 -1.18 47.05
C VAL A 11 22.85 -2.65 46.94
N LEU A 12 21.55 -2.95 46.89
CA LEU A 12 21.06 -4.26 46.47
C LEU A 12 20.64 -4.18 45.00
N LEU A 13 21.58 -4.56 44.12
CA LEU A 13 21.36 -4.79 42.70
C LEU A 13 20.98 -6.27 42.53
N VAL A 14 19.68 -6.56 42.45
CA VAL A 14 19.20 -7.91 42.14
C VAL A 14 19.29 -8.10 40.62
N LEU A 15 20.40 -8.72 40.18
CA LEU A 15 20.56 -9.22 38.83
C LEU A 15 19.73 -10.49 38.66
N LEU A 16 18.53 -10.37 38.06
CA LEU A 16 17.82 -11.51 37.50
C LEU A 16 18.49 -11.89 36.17
N ALA A 17 19.46 -12.79 36.24
CA ALA A 17 19.97 -13.50 35.07
C ALA A 17 18.91 -14.50 34.58
N GLY A 18 17.97 -14.03 33.77
CA GLY A 18 17.11 -14.88 32.96
C GLY A 18 17.92 -15.47 31.82
N THR A 19 18.21 -16.76 31.88
CA THR A 19 18.87 -17.50 30.80
C THR A 19 17.98 -17.50 29.55
N ALA A 20 18.28 -16.65 28.58
CA ALA A 20 17.72 -16.75 27.24
C ALA A 20 18.24 -18.04 26.60
N SER A 21 17.37 -19.04 26.51
CA SER A 21 17.65 -20.31 25.84
C SER A 21 17.74 -20.04 24.34
N ALA A 22 18.96 -19.90 23.83
CA ALA A 22 19.24 -19.75 22.41
C ALA A 22 18.88 -21.06 21.69
N LYS A 23 17.67 -21.13 21.13
CA LYS A 23 17.29 -22.20 20.20
C LYS A 23 18.12 -22.05 18.93
N LYS A 24 19.08 -22.95 18.75
CA LYS A 24 19.88 -23.08 17.54
C LYS A 24 18.97 -23.58 16.41
N ALA A 25 18.47 -22.67 15.57
CA ALA A 25 17.70 -23.01 14.37
C ALA A 25 18.65 -23.52 13.27
N SER A 26 18.31 -24.68 12.71
CA SER A 26 19.06 -25.33 11.65
C SER A 26 18.99 -24.53 10.34
N THR A 27 20.13 -24.22 9.74
CA THR A 27 20.25 -23.46 8.48
C THR A 27 20.20 -24.44 7.30
N ILE A 28 19.00 -24.81 6.85
CA ILE A 28 18.81 -25.59 5.61
C ILE A 28 17.78 -24.95 4.67
N PHE A 29 16.92 -24.06 5.15
CA PHE A 29 16.05 -23.24 4.30
C PHE A 29 16.51 -21.79 4.36
N GLY A 30 16.52 -21.12 3.20
CA GLY A 30 17.02 -19.76 3.02
C GLY A 30 16.49 -18.78 4.07
N MET A 31 17.27 -17.72 4.31
CA MET A 31 16.93 -16.65 5.24
C MET A 31 15.45 -16.30 5.14
N PRO A 32 14.67 -16.40 6.24
CA PRO A 32 13.33 -15.86 6.21
C PRO A 32 13.49 -14.35 5.98
N LEU A 33 12.86 -13.84 4.92
CA LEU A 33 12.65 -12.40 4.81
C LEU A 33 12.01 -11.97 6.12
N GLN A 34 12.65 -11.04 6.82
CA GLN A 34 12.13 -10.47 8.04
C GLN A 34 10.87 -9.71 7.66
N GLN A 35 9.74 -10.40 7.68
CA GLN A 35 8.42 -9.79 7.57
C GLN A 35 8.21 -9.05 8.88
N ASP A 36 8.54 -7.77 8.90
CA ASP A 36 8.02 -6.90 9.95
C ASP A 36 6.49 -7.07 9.94
N PRO A 37 5.87 -7.40 11.09
CA PRO A 37 4.46 -7.74 11.10
C PRO A 37 3.66 -6.51 10.72
N VAL A 38 3.04 -6.58 9.55
CA VAL A 38 1.89 -5.73 9.19
C VAL A 38 0.91 -5.76 10.36
N PRO A 39 0.30 -4.63 10.78
CA PRO A 39 -0.59 -4.62 11.93
C PRO A 39 -1.64 -5.73 11.83
N ALA A 40 -1.58 -6.71 12.74
CA ALA A 40 -2.40 -7.93 12.74
C ALA A 40 -3.89 -7.67 13.02
N THR A 41 -4.33 -6.41 13.09
CA THR A 41 -5.68 -5.97 13.47
C THR A 41 -6.42 -5.21 12.38
N SER A 42 -5.92 -5.17 11.14
CA SER A 42 -6.67 -4.54 10.05
C SER A 42 -7.78 -5.46 9.55
N THR A 43 -9.05 -5.07 9.72
CA THR A 43 -10.22 -5.71 9.08
C THR A 43 -10.38 -5.27 7.61
N PHE A 44 -9.41 -4.52 7.09
CA PHE A 44 -9.39 -4.04 5.72
C PHE A 44 -9.28 -5.21 4.73
N ILE A 45 -10.24 -5.28 3.81
CA ILE A 45 -10.22 -6.23 2.70
C ILE A 45 -9.64 -5.49 1.50
N VAL A 46 -8.50 -5.95 1.03
CA VAL A 46 -7.85 -5.44 -0.19
C VAL A 46 -8.77 -5.70 -1.39
N SER A 47 -8.97 -4.67 -2.20
CA SER A 47 -9.69 -4.83 -3.47
C SER A 47 -8.81 -5.59 -4.46
N ASP A 48 -9.36 -6.62 -5.09
CA ASP A 48 -8.71 -7.21 -6.25
C ASP A 48 -8.67 -6.21 -7.42
N PHE A 49 -7.92 -6.54 -8.47
CA PHE A 49 -7.74 -5.59 -9.57
C PHE A 49 -9.02 -5.33 -10.37
N LEU A 50 -9.93 -6.31 -10.47
CA LEU A 50 -11.21 -6.10 -11.14
C LEU A 50 -12.09 -5.16 -10.32
N GLN A 51 -12.17 -5.35 -9.00
CA GLN A 51 -12.87 -4.47 -8.08
C GLN A 51 -12.30 -3.04 -8.08
N PHE A 52 -10.96 -2.92 -8.16
CA PHE A 52 -10.28 -1.64 -8.31
C PHE A 52 -10.73 -0.92 -9.59
N LEU A 53 -10.72 -1.60 -10.75
CA LEU A 53 -11.17 -1.02 -12.01
C LEU A 53 -12.66 -0.65 -12.00
N GLN A 54 -13.50 -1.51 -11.42
CA GLN A 54 -14.92 -1.24 -11.24
C GLN A 54 -15.14 0.01 -10.37
N THR A 55 -14.35 0.18 -9.32
CA THR A 55 -14.38 1.38 -8.46
C THR A 55 -13.96 2.62 -9.24
N ALA A 56 -12.89 2.54 -10.05
CA ALA A 56 -12.48 3.65 -10.91
C ALA A 56 -13.60 4.04 -11.89
N VAL A 57 -14.17 3.09 -12.63
CA VAL A 57 -15.28 3.32 -13.57
C VAL A 57 -16.51 3.91 -12.85
N THR A 58 -16.80 3.45 -11.63
CA THR A 58 -17.88 4.00 -10.80
C THR A 58 -17.65 5.49 -10.51
N CYS A 59 -16.41 5.88 -10.19
CA CYS A 59 -16.04 7.28 -9.98
C CYS A 59 -16.11 8.11 -11.26
N PHE A 60 -15.67 7.58 -12.40
CA PHE A 60 -15.85 8.22 -13.72
C PHE A 60 -17.32 8.55 -13.98
N ASN A 61 -18.20 7.55 -13.82
CA ASN A 61 -19.63 7.70 -14.05
C ASN A 61 -20.28 8.69 -13.07
N LYS A 62 -19.95 8.59 -11.79
CA LYS A 62 -20.50 9.46 -10.73
C LYS A 62 -20.13 10.92 -10.96
N LEU A 63 -18.90 11.19 -11.39
CA LEU A 63 -18.38 12.54 -11.61
C LEU A 63 -18.60 13.03 -13.05
N ARG A 64 -19.12 12.18 -13.95
CA ARG A 64 -19.31 12.47 -15.38
C ARG A 64 -18.01 12.90 -16.06
N ILE A 65 -16.92 12.21 -15.72
CA ILE A 65 -15.60 12.43 -16.30
C ILE A 65 -15.59 11.80 -17.69
N PRO A 66 -15.10 12.50 -18.73
CA PRO A 66 -15.01 11.94 -20.07
C PRO A 66 -14.14 10.68 -20.11
N GLU A 67 -14.59 9.65 -20.81
CA GLU A 67 -13.91 8.35 -20.89
C GLU A 67 -12.49 8.46 -21.46
N GLU A 68 -12.20 9.49 -22.25
CA GLU A 68 -10.87 9.72 -22.82
C GLU A 68 -9.81 10.03 -21.74
N ARG A 69 -10.24 10.41 -20.52
CA ARG A 69 -9.35 10.58 -19.36
C ARG A 69 -8.97 9.24 -18.70
N PHE A 70 -9.68 8.16 -18.99
CA PHE A 70 -9.49 6.87 -18.34
C PHE A 70 -8.06 6.31 -18.51
N PRO A 71 -7.47 6.26 -19.72
CA PRO A 71 -6.11 5.77 -19.89
C PRO A 71 -5.08 6.65 -19.16
N LEU A 72 -5.31 7.96 -19.13
CA LEU A 72 -4.43 8.93 -18.45
C LEU A 72 -4.41 8.68 -16.94
N TYR A 73 -5.58 8.47 -16.34
CA TYR A 73 -5.71 8.24 -14.89
C TYR A 73 -5.18 6.86 -14.49
N LEU A 74 -5.40 5.83 -15.30
CA LEU A 74 -4.79 4.51 -15.06
C LEU A 74 -3.26 4.55 -15.16
N ALA A 75 -2.70 5.38 -16.04
CA ALA A 75 -1.26 5.61 -16.11
C ALA A 75 -0.71 6.42 -14.91
N GLY A 76 -1.54 6.76 -13.93
CA GLY A 76 -1.17 7.58 -12.78
C GLY A 76 -0.78 9.01 -13.18
N VAL A 77 -1.39 9.55 -14.24
CA VAL A 77 -1.25 10.95 -14.62
C VAL A 77 -2.50 11.68 -14.18
N PHE A 78 -2.37 12.45 -13.08
CA PHE A 78 -3.47 13.18 -12.46
C PHE A 78 -3.22 14.69 -12.54
N PRO A 79 -3.71 15.39 -13.59
CA PRO A 79 -3.63 16.85 -13.68
C PRO A 79 -4.20 17.53 -12.43
N ASN A 80 -3.61 18.66 -12.03
CA ASN A 80 -4.10 19.43 -10.89
C ASN A 80 -5.29 20.31 -11.29
N CYS A 81 -6.46 19.71 -11.50
CA CYS A 81 -7.71 20.42 -11.77
C CYS A 81 -8.87 19.83 -10.94
N PRO A 82 -9.97 20.59 -10.70
CA PRO A 82 -11.03 20.18 -9.78
C PRO A 82 -11.64 18.80 -10.10
N GLU A 83 -11.82 18.49 -11.38
CA GLU A 83 -12.35 17.21 -11.84
C GLU A 83 -11.44 16.04 -11.44
N THR A 84 -10.13 16.15 -11.68
CA THR A 84 -9.16 15.12 -11.30
C THR A 84 -9.01 15.01 -9.79
N GLN A 85 -9.00 16.14 -9.06
CA GLN A 85 -8.94 16.14 -7.60
C GLN A 85 -10.11 15.34 -7.00
N CYS A 86 -11.33 15.59 -7.50
CA CYS A 86 -12.49 14.84 -7.03
C CYS A 86 -12.49 13.38 -7.48
N PHE A 87 -11.90 13.05 -8.63
CA PHE A 87 -11.67 11.66 -9.03
C PHE A 87 -10.78 10.93 -8.04
N VAL A 88 -9.63 11.51 -7.69
CA VAL A 88 -8.68 10.93 -6.72
C VAL A 88 -9.36 10.71 -5.37
N ARG A 89 -10.09 11.72 -4.86
CA ARG A 89 -10.91 11.56 -3.64
C ARG A 89 -11.89 10.40 -3.75
N CYS A 90 -12.65 10.35 -4.85
CA CYS A 90 -13.67 9.32 -5.05
C CYS A 90 -13.05 7.93 -5.06
N LEU A 91 -11.98 7.72 -5.83
CA LEU A 91 -11.32 6.43 -5.96
C LEU A 91 -10.80 5.96 -4.59
N SER A 92 -10.00 6.79 -3.93
CA SER A 92 -9.38 6.44 -2.64
C SER A 92 -10.41 6.24 -1.53
N ALA A 93 -11.49 7.02 -1.49
CA ALA A 93 -12.56 6.84 -0.52
C ALA A 93 -13.34 5.53 -0.75
N ASN A 94 -13.66 5.18 -2.00
CA ASN A 94 -14.40 3.94 -2.28
C ASN A 94 -13.53 2.68 -2.14
N LEU A 95 -12.21 2.82 -2.25
CA LEU A 95 -11.25 1.78 -1.88
C LEU A 95 -10.97 1.74 -0.36
N ASN A 96 -11.59 2.62 0.43
CA ASN A 96 -11.37 2.79 1.86
C ASN A 96 -9.91 3.10 2.24
N LEU A 97 -9.16 3.73 1.34
CA LEU A 97 -7.79 4.19 1.55
C LEU A 97 -7.73 5.61 2.14
N TYR A 98 -8.82 6.36 2.00
CA TYR A 98 -8.95 7.74 2.42
C TYR A 98 -10.30 7.98 3.11
N CYS A 99 -10.33 8.84 4.13
CA CYS A 99 -11.54 9.32 4.79
C CYS A 99 -11.46 10.84 4.94
N ASP A 100 -12.54 11.58 4.72
CA ASP A 100 -12.50 13.05 4.84
C ASP A 100 -12.18 13.51 6.28
N GLU A 101 -12.58 12.71 7.28
CA GLU A 101 -12.40 13.01 8.69
C GLU A 101 -10.98 12.67 9.18
N THR A 102 -10.36 11.62 8.65
CA THR A 102 -9.08 11.09 9.17
C THR A 102 -7.91 11.17 8.18
N GLY A 103 -8.16 11.55 6.93
CA GLY A 103 -7.15 11.61 5.87
C GLY A 103 -6.80 10.24 5.29
N SER A 104 -5.64 10.17 4.61
CA SER A 104 -5.12 8.93 4.02
C SER A 104 -4.66 7.94 5.07
N ASP A 105 -5.01 6.67 4.90
CA ASP A 105 -4.61 5.56 5.77
C ASP A 105 -3.39 4.84 5.18
N ILE A 106 -2.23 5.03 5.81
CA ILE A 106 -0.94 4.48 5.36
C ILE A 106 -0.98 2.94 5.32
N ASP A 107 -1.61 2.30 6.31
CA ASP A 107 -1.59 0.84 6.44
C ASP A 107 -2.44 0.20 5.35
N ARG A 108 -3.58 0.80 5.02
CA ARG A 108 -4.42 0.34 3.93
C ARG A 108 -3.79 0.57 2.57
N HIS A 109 -3.09 1.69 2.39
CA HIS A 109 -2.29 1.91 1.18
C HIS A 109 -1.18 0.87 1.03
N TYR A 110 -0.48 0.51 2.10
CA TYR A 110 0.52 -0.55 2.06
C TYR A 110 -0.11 -1.90 1.70
N LEU A 111 -1.25 -2.24 2.29
CA LEU A 111 -1.97 -3.48 1.99
C LEU A 111 -2.45 -3.54 0.53
N GLN A 112 -2.91 -2.41 -0.02
CA GLN A 112 -3.44 -2.34 -1.39
C GLN A 112 -2.36 -2.21 -2.47
N TYR A 113 -1.35 -1.35 -2.26
CA TYR A 113 -0.36 -0.96 -3.27
C TYR A 113 1.08 -1.37 -2.94
N GLY A 114 1.34 -1.89 -1.73
CA GLY A 114 2.70 -2.11 -1.25
C GLY A 114 3.47 -3.20 -1.99
N LEU A 115 2.81 -4.14 -2.69
CA LEU A 115 3.43 -5.15 -3.57
C LEU A 115 4.67 -5.86 -2.96
N GLY A 116 4.67 -6.13 -1.65
CA GLY A 116 5.77 -6.79 -0.95
C GLY A 116 7.00 -5.91 -0.66
N GLN A 117 6.88 -4.58 -0.77
CA GLN A 117 7.87 -3.63 -0.28
C GLN A 117 8.10 -3.78 1.23
N ASP A 118 9.26 -3.33 1.71
CA ASP A 118 9.50 -3.22 3.15
C ASP A 118 8.52 -2.22 3.78
N TYR A 119 7.79 -2.67 4.80
CA TYR A 119 6.73 -1.90 5.44
C TYR A 119 7.26 -0.64 6.13
N ASN A 120 8.40 -0.74 6.82
CA ASN A 120 8.98 0.40 7.53
C ASN A 120 9.45 1.49 6.56
N CYS A 121 10.06 1.10 5.44
CA CYS A 121 10.44 2.02 4.37
C CYS A 121 9.20 2.68 3.74
N PHE A 122 8.16 1.90 3.45
CA PHE A 122 6.90 2.43 2.91
C PHE A 122 6.28 3.46 3.85
N ARG A 123 6.10 3.09 5.12
CA ARG A 123 5.49 3.94 6.14
C ARG A 123 6.29 5.23 6.33
N GLN A 124 7.62 5.13 6.45
CA GLN A 124 8.46 6.31 6.63
C GLN A 124 8.33 7.29 5.46
N LYS A 125 8.33 6.81 4.21
CA LYS A 125 8.11 7.65 3.01
C LYS A 125 6.73 8.32 3.06
N ALA A 126 5.69 7.56 3.37
CA ALA A 126 4.32 8.05 3.44
C ALA A 126 4.14 9.12 4.53
N GLU A 127 4.63 8.86 5.75
CA GLU A 127 4.55 9.81 6.88
C GLU A 127 5.25 11.14 6.56
N GLN A 128 6.44 11.09 5.94
CA GLN A 128 7.16 12.29 5.52
C GLN A 128 6.39 13.10 4.48
N CYS A 129 5.80 12.44 3.49
CA CYS A 129 5.02 13.13 2.46
C CYS A 129 3.71 13.70 3.01
N LEU A 130 2.98 12.94 3.82
CA LEU A 130 1.72 13.39 4.42
C LEU A 130 1.95 14.56 5.37
N ALA A 131 3.02 14.56 6.16
CA ALA A 131 3.36 15.71 7.01
C ALA A 131 3.53 17.03 6.23
N ALA A 132 3.96 16.97 4.96
CA ALA A 132 4.12 18.13 4.10
C ALA A 132 2.84 18.53 3.34
N ASN A 133 1.91 17.60 3.16
CA ASN A 133 0.74 17.77 2.28
C ASN A 133 -0.61 17.80 3.04
N THR A 134 -0.60 17.45 4.33
CA THR A 134 -1.77 17.59 5.21
C THR A 134 -1.84 19.02 5.73
N SER A 135 -2.70 19.82 5.12
CA SER A 135 -3.07 21.16 5.57
C SER A 135 -4.58 21.25 5.75
N PRO A 136 -5.10 22.09 6.66
CA PRO A 136 -6.53 22.39 6.71
C PRO A 136 -6.96 23.02 5.38
N CYS A 137 -7.66 22.23 4.56
CA CYS A 137 -8.21 22.64 3.28
C CYS A 137 -9.74 22.75 3.42
N ASN A 138 -10.33 23.79 2.84
CA ASN A 138 -11.79 23.93 2.81
C ASN A 138 -12.42 23.06 1.72
N ASP A 139 -11.66 22.69 0.69
CA ASP A 139 -12.12 21.83 -0.40
C ASP A 139 -11.72 20.37 -0.13
N PRO A 140 -12.68 19.45 0.06
CA PRO A 140 -12.38 18.04 0.33
C PRO A 140 -11.64 17.34 -0.81
N CYS A 141 -11.91 17.71 -2.07
CA CYS A 141 -11.27 17.09 -3.22
C CYS A 141 -9.78 17.47 -3.30
N GLU A 142 -9.44 18.74 -3.09
CA GLU A 142 -8.06 19.22 -3.01
C GLU A 142 -7.33 18.60 -1.82
N ALA A 143 -8.00 18.47 -0.66
CA ALA A 143 -7.43 17.85 0.53
C ALA A 143 -7.01 16.40 0.28
N ALA A 144 -7.90 15.61 -0.32
CA ALA A 144 -7.61 14.23 -0.71
C ALA A 144 -6.51 14.18 -1.77
N TYR A 145 -6.61 15.00 -2.83
CA TYR A 145 -5.64 15.03 -3.91
C TYR A 145 -4.21 15.23 -3.40
N LYS A 146 -3.99 16.19 -2.49
CA LYS A 146 -2.64 16.44 -1.94
C LYS A 146 -2.09 15.25 -1.15
N GLN A 147 -2.92 14.61 -0.35
CA GLN A 147 -2.48 13.47 0.47
C GLN A 147 -2.28 12.20 -0.36
N GLU A 148 -3.21 11.90 -1.26
CA GLU A 148 -3.20 10.67 -2.07
C GLU A 148 -2.05 10.65 -3.10
N LEU A 149 -1.58 11.82 -3.56
CA LEU A 149 -0.38 11.90 -4.39
C LEU A 149 0.89 11.40 -3.68
N CYS A 150 0.89 11.28 -2.35
CA CYS A 150 2.00 10.66 -1.61
C CYS A 150 2.21 9.17 -1.93
N PHE A 151 1.20 8.51 -2.49
CA PHE A 151 1.21 7.09 -2.85
C PHE A 151 1.23 6.85 -4.36
N LEU A 152 1.51 7.90 -5.16
CA LEU A 152 1.37 7.84 -6.62
C LEU A 152 2.32 6.83 -7.29
N ASP A 153 3.54 6.69 -6.78
CA ASP A 153 4.51 5.74 -7.34
C ASP A 153 4.04 4.30 -7.10
N GLU A 154 3.51 4.04 -5.91
CA GLU A 154 2.98 2.74 -5.50
C GLU A 154 1.70 2.41 -6.27
N PHE A 155 0.81 3.40 -6.46
CA PHE A 155 -0.35 3.29 -7.34
C PHE A 155 0.05 2.88 -8.77
N ARG A 156 1.04 3.58 -9.37
CA ARG A 156 1.50 3.27 -10.74
C ARG A 156 2.01 1.83 -10.85
N LYS A 157 2.88 1.42 -9.92
CA LYS A 157 3.39 0.05 -9.86
C LYS A 157 2.26 -0.97 -9.71
N TYR A 158 1.28 -0.68 -8.87
CA TYR A 158 0.11 -1.55 -8.70
C TYR A 158 -0.66 -1.71 -10.00
N VAL A 159 -1.01 -0.61 -10.68
CA VAL A 159 -1.75 -0.70 -11.95
C VAL A 159 -0.92 -1.41 -13.02
N ASP A 160 0.35 -1.06 -13.19
CA ASP A 160 1.23 -1.67 -14.20
C ASP A 160 1.41 -3.18 -13.97
N SER A 161 1.68 -3.59 -12.74
CA SER A 161 1.87 -5.00 -12.38
C SER A 161 0.62 -5.84 -12.67
N ASN A 162 -0.56 -5.32 -12.32
CA ASN A 162 -1.81 -6.05 -12.52
C ASN A 162 -2.25 -6.04 -13.99
N MET A 163 -2.09 -4.93 -14.71
CA MET A 163 -2.35 -4.87 -16.16
C MET A 163 -1.45 -5.83 -16.94
N ASN A 164 -0.16 -5.88 -16.63
CA ASN A 164 0.78 -6.81 -17.26
C ASN A 164 0.38 -8.27 -17.01
N SER A 165 -0.09 -8.57 -15.79
CA SER A 165 -0.59 -9.91 -15.43
C SER A 165 -1.84 -10.29 -16.23
N LEU A 166 -2.78 -9.36 -16.42
CA LEU A 166 -3.97 -9.58 -17.26
C LEU A 166 -3.60 -9.80 -18.73
N ILE A 167 -2.69 -8.98 -19.28
CA ILE A 167 -2.22 -9.13 -20.66
C ILE A 167 -1.57 -10.50 -20.86
N ALA A 168 -0.73 -10.94 -19.90
CA ALA A 168 -0.12 -12.26 -19.93
C ALA A 168 -1.16 -13.39 -19.89
N ALA A 169 -2.17 -13.29 -19.02
CA ALA A 169 -3.24 -14.28 -18.92
C ALA A 169 -4.04 -14.40 -20.23
N VAL A 170 -4.42 -13.27 -20.84
CA VAL A 170 -5.12 -13.25 -22.14
C VAL A 170 -4.25 -13.81 -23.26
N ALA A 171 -2.94 -13.55 -23.23
CA ALA A 171 -2.02 -14.12 -24.22
C ALA A 171 -1.91 -15.65 -24.10
N VAL A 172 -1.86 -16.19 -22.88
CA VAL A 172 -1.89 -17.64 -22.62
C VAL A 172 -3.19 -18.25 -23.11
N GLU A 173 -4.35 -17.66 -22.77
CA GLU A 173 -5.65 -18.15 -23.23
C GLU A 173 -5.74 -18.18 -24.77
N LYS A 174 -5.26 -17.13 -25.44
CA LYS A 174 -5.20 -17.10 -26.91
C LYS A 174 -4.28 -18.16 -27.50
N ALA A 175 -3.18 -18.48 -26.83
CA ALA A 175 -2.26 -19.54 -27.26
C ALA A 175 -2.89 -20.93 -27.08
N GLU A 176 -3.61 -21.17 -25.98
CA GLU A 176 -4.34 -22.41 -25.72
C GLU A 176 -5.50 -22.61 -26.72
N GLN A 177 -6.22 -21.54 -27.07
CA GLN A 177 -7.31 -21.57 -28.05
C GLN A 177 -6.84 -21.56 -29.51
N ASN A 178 -5.52 -21.50 -29.78
CA ASN A 178 -4.99 -21.51 -31.13
C ASN A 178 -5.13 -22.92 -31.75
N PRO A 179 -5.82 -23.09 -32.90
CA PRO A 179 -6.05 -24.39 -33.54
C PRO A 179 -4.77 -25.16 -33.90
N VAL A 180 -3.62 -24.48 -34.00
CA VAL A 180 -2.31 -25.12 -34.21
C VAL A 180 -1.86 -25.94 -32.98
N TYR A 181 -2.21 -25.51 -31.75
CA TYR A 181 -1.88 -26.23 -30.52
C TYR A 181 -2.86 -27.38 -30.26
N TYR A 182 -4.15 -27.18 -30.52
CA TYR A 182 -5.18 -28.24 -30.41
C TYR A 182 -4.91 -29.44 -31.34
N ASN A 183 -4.43 -29.19 -32.56
CA ASN A 183 -4.10 -30.26 -33.51
C ASN A 183 -2.85 -31.08 -33.11
N MET A 184 -1.98 -30.55 -32.24
CA MET A 184 -0.80 -31.27 -31.76
C MET A 184 -1.12 -32.22 -30.59
N LEU A 185 -2.15 -31.91 -29.80
CA LEU A 185 -2.62 -32.74 -28.67
C LEU A 185 -3.68 -33.79 -29.07
N ALA A 186 -4.35 -33.60 -30.21
CA ALA A 186 -5.37 -34.54 -30.72
C ALA A 186 -4.79 -35.78 -31.46
N HIS A 187 -3.46 -35.86 -31.63
CA HIS A 187 -2.77 -36.92 -32.35
C HIS A 187 -1.80 -37.77 -31.50
N ASN A 188 -1.87 -37.67 -30.17
CA ASN A 188 -1.17 -38.57 -29.24
C ASN A 188 -2.16 -39.48 -28.50
#